data_AF-A0A3A8S3Q6-F1
#
_entry.id   AF-A0A3A8S3Q6-F1
#
_cell.length_a   1.000
_cell.length_b   1.000
_cell.length_c   1.000
_cell.angle_alpha   90.00
_cell.angle_beta   90.00
_cell.angle_gamma   90.00
#
_symmetry.space_group_name_H-M   'P 1'
#
loop_
_entity.id
_entity.type
_entity.pdbx_description
1 polymer ?
#
loop_
_entity_poly.entity_id
_entity_poly.type
_entity_poly.pdbx_seq_one_letter_code
_entity_poly.pdbx_strand_id
1 'polypeptide(L)'
;DILPELLQNAGPGAFRLRAALAATLSSVYGMYCGFELCEGRPLPGKEEYLDSEKYQLVAWDADRPGNIRDWIARLNNARLTQPALHTYDSLRFFESDNERVLFYGKRTPDGTSTVLVAVSLDPYAP
;
A
#
# COMPACT_ATOMS: atom_id res chain seq x y z
N ASP A 1 14.49 -3.51 8.62
CA ASP A 1 14.46 -2.41 9.61
C ASP A 1 13.07 -1.90 9.93
N ILE A 2 12.13 -1.93 8.98
CA ILE A 2 10.77 -1.40 9.19
C ILE A 2 9.75 -2.44 8.70
N LEU A 3 9.23 -3.23 9.63
CA LEU A 3 8.06 -4.09 9.48
C LEU A 3 7.01 -3.69 10.53
N PRO A 4 6.13 -2.73 10.21
CA PRO A 4 5.16 -2.21 11.17
C PRO A 4 4.19 -3.28 11.66
N GLU A 5 3.73 -3.17 12.91
CA GLU A 5 2.84 -4.14 13.56
C GLU A 5 1.62 -4.54 12.72
N LEU A 6 1.03 -3.58 11.98
CA LEU A 6 -0.12 -3.85 11.09
C LEU A 6 0.16 -4.93 10.03
N LEU A 7 1.40 -5.05 9.57
CA LEU A 7 1.81 -6.03 8.56
C LEU A 7 2.32 -7.34 9.17
N GLN A 8 2.56 -7.36 10.48
CA GLN A 8 3.13 -8.53 11.16
C GLN A 8 2.11 -9.66 11.23
N ASN A 9 2.49 -10.82 10.69
CA ASN A 9 1.63 -12.01 10.58
C ASN A 9 0.26 -11.74 9.94
N ALA A 10 0.14 -10.63 9.20
CA ALA A 10 -1.11 -10.21 8.59
C ALA A 10 -1.30 -10.89 7.23
N GLY A 11 -2.56 -11.03 6.83
CA GLY A 11 -2.90 -11.52 5.49
C GLY A 11 -2.70 -10.46 4.40
N PRO A 12 -2.90 -10.83 3.12
CA PRO A 12 -2.74 -9.93 1.97
C PRO A 12 -3.57 -8.64 2.04
N GLY A 13 -4.67 -8.63 2.81
CA GLY A 13 -5.50 -7.44 3.01
C GLY A 13 -4.73 -6.24 3.58
N ALA A 14 -3.87 -6.47 4.58
CA ALA A 14 -3.07 -5.41 5.19
C ALA A 14 -2.05 -4.81 4.21
N PHE A 15 -1.40 -5.65 3.42
CA PHE A 15 -0.45 -5.21 2.39
C PHE A 15 -1.15 -4.45 1.26
N ARG A 16 -2.32 -4.91 0.80
CA ARG A 16 -3.12 -4.21 -0.22
C ARG A 16 -3.57 -2.84 0.25
N LEU A 17 -4.08 -2.75 1.47
CA LEU A 17 -4.47 -1.51 2.15
C LEU A 17 -3.30 -0.52 2.20
N ARG A 18 -2.13 -0.95 2.70
CA ARG A 18 -0.95 -0.09 2.80
C ARG A 18 -0.42 0.34 1.44
N ALA A 19 -0.42 -0.56 0.45
CA ALA A 19 -0.06 -0.22 -0.92
C ALA A 19 -1.01 0.83 -1.51
N ALA A 20 -2.32 0.69 -1.30
CA ALA A 20 -3.33 1.63 -1.80
C ALA A 20 -3.11 3.03 -1.22
N LEU A 21 -2.94 3.13 0.11
CA LEU A 21 -2.67 4.40 0.79
C LEU A 21 -1.39 5.05 0.28
N ALA A 22 -0.27 4.31 0.24
CA ALA A 22 1.02 4.85 -0.19
C ALA A 22 0.97 5.31 -1.66
N ALA A 23 0.38 4.49 -2.54
CA ALA A 23 0.30 4.74 -3.98
C ALA A 23 -0.64 5.89 -4.36
N THR A 24 -1.59 6.28 -3.51
CA THR A 24 -2.60 7.29 -3.90
C THR A 24 -2.56 8.57 -3.06
N LEU A 25 -2.07 8.52 -1.82
CA LEU A 25 -1.86 9.73 -1.02
C LEU A 25 -0.66 10.54 -1.54
N SER A 26 0.46 9.88 -1.85
CA SER A 26 1.69 10.53 -2.27
C SER A 26 1.92 10.53 -3.79
N SER A 27 2.59 11.56 -4.30
CA SER A 27 3.09 11.59 -5.68
C SER A 27 4.27 10.63 -5.89
N VAL A 28 4.95 10.21 -4.82
CA VAL A 28 6.06 9.25 -4.84
C VAL A 28 5.87 8.23 -3.72
N TYR A 29 6.02 6.95 -4.04
CA TYR A 29 5.97 5.87 -3.06
C TYR A 29 6.97 4.78 -3.45
N GLY A 30 7.29 3.91 -2.50
CA GLY A 30 8.16 2.78 -2.71
C GLY A 30 7.77 1.62 -1.82
N MET A 31 8.34 0.45 -2.12
CA MET A 31 8.25 -0.75 -1.31
C MET A 31 9.57 -1.49 -1.39
N TYR A 32 9.81 -2.35 -0.41
CA TYR A 32 10.96 -3.24 -0.38
C TYR A 32 10.58 -4.63 -0.91
N CYS A 33 11.53 -5.29 -1.56
CA CYS A 33 11.45 -6.67 -2.03
C CYS A 33 10.86 -7.60 -0.96
N GLY A 34 9.80 -8.35 -1.31
CA GLY A 34 9.06 -9.23 -0.40
C GLY A 34 7.74 -8.63 0.10
N PHE A 35 7.54 -7.31 -0.03
CA PHE A 35 6.26 -6.68 0.29
C PHE A 35 5.12 -7.20 -0.59
N GLU A 36 5.39 -7.37 -1.89
CA GLU A 36 4.45 -7.94 -2.86
C GLU A 36 4.10 -9.40 -2.57
N LEU A 37 4.96 -10.10 -1.84
CA LEU A 37 4.73 -11.46 -1.38
C LEU A 37 3.96 -11.50 -0.06
N CYS A 38 3.68 -10.35 0.55
CA CYS A 38 3.08 -10.21 1.87
C CYS A 38 3.97 -10.78 2.98
N GLU A 39 5.28 -10.57 2.88
CA GLU A 39 6.19 -11.05 3.90
C GLU A 39 6.08 -10.22 5.17
N GLY A 40 5.70 -10.89 6.26
CA GLY A 40 5.35 -10.24 7.51
C GLY A 40 5.75 -11.01 8.75
N ARG A 41 6.69 -11.97 8.67
CA ARG A 41 7.19 -12.71 9.84
C ARG A 41 8.13 -11.81 10.66
N PRO A 42 7.74 -11.37 11.87
CA PRO A 42 8.55 -10.44 12.64
C PRO A 42 9.57 -11.16 13.51
N LEU A 43 10.65 -10.47 13.84
CA LEU A 43 11.42 -10.76 15.04
C LEU A 43 10.58 -10.31 16.25
N PRO A 44 10.26 -11.18 17.21
CA PRO A 44 9.29 -10.87 18.27
C PRO A 44 9.60 -9.57 19.03
N GLY A 45 8.58 -8.71 19.15
CA GLY A 45 8.67 -7.43 19.86
C GLY A 45 9.45 -6.33 19.11
N LYS A 46 9.73 -6.51 17.82
CA LYS A 46 10.45 -5.53 16.99
C LYS A 46 9.78 -5.34 15.64
N GLU A 47 10.05 -4.21 15.00
CA GLU A 47 9.71 -3.95 13.60
C GLU A 47 10.80 -4.47 12.63
N GLU A 48 11.39 -5.61 12.95
CA GLU A 48 12.39 -6.27 12.09
C GLU A 48 11.85 -7.58 11.54
N TYR A 49 12.29 -7.96 10.34
CA TYR A 49 11.98 -9.27 9.76
C TYR A 49 12.78 -10.36 10.47
N LEU A 50 12.15 -11.50 10.76
CA LEU A 50 12.78 -12.62 11.45
C LEU A 50 14.04 -13.14 10.72
N ASP A 51 13.89 -13.37 9.42
CA ASP A 51 14.92 -13.90 8.52
C ASP A 51 15.42 -12.80 7.57
N SER A 52 15.85 -11.66 8.12
CA SER A 52 16.16 -10.44 7.35
C SER A 52 17.28 -10.62 6.31
N GLU A 53 17.01 -10.22 5.06
CA GLU A 53 17.97 -10.15 3.93
C GLU A 53 19.25 -9.36 4.23
N LYS A 54 19.19 -8.38 5.16
CA LYS A 54 20.38 -7.67 5.64
C LYS A 54 21.53 -8.59 6.06
N TYR A 55 21.22 -9.80 6.52
CA TYR A 55 22.18 -10.72 7.13
C TYR A 55 22.27 -12.07 6.41
N GLN A 56 21.47 -12.29 5.36
CA GLN A 56 21.47 -13.53 4.60
C GLN A 56 20.95 -13.33 3.17
N LEU A 57 21.35 -14.21 2.26
CA LEU A 57 20.75 -14.26 0.94
C LEU A 57 19.37 -14.89 1.02
N VAL A 58 18.37 -14.22 0.44
CA VAL A 58 17.02 -14.77 0.30
C VAL A 58 16.69 -14.85 -1.19
N ALA A 59 16.26 -16.03 -1.63
CA ALA A 59 15.79 -16.26 -2.99
C ALA A 59 14.26 -16.32 -2.96
N TRP A 60 13.60 -15.29 -3.48
CA TRP A 60 12.15 -15.22 -3.51
C TRP A 60 11.56 -15.99 -4.70
N ASP A 61 10.50 -16.74 -4.43
CA ASP A 61 9.55 -17.18 -5.45
C ASP A 61 8.57 -16.04 -5.75
N ALA A 62 8.82 -15.32 -6.84
CA ALA A 62 8.01 -14.17 -7.24
C ALA A 62 6.56 -14.56 -7.61
N ASP A 63 6.32 -15.82 -7.97
CA ASP A 63 5.02 -16.33 -8.41
C ASP A 63 4.31 -17.12 -7.30
N ARG A 64 4.86 -17.09 -6.07
CA ARG A 64 4.27 -17.73 -4.89
C ARG A 64 2.78 -17.37 -4.75
N PRO A 65 1.89 -18.36 -4.54
CA PRO A 65 0.46 -18.10 -4.33
C PRO A 65 0.21 -17.12 -3.17
N GLY A 66 -0.80 -16.28 -3.32
CA GLY A 66 -1.17 -15.29 -2.31
C GLY A 66 -0.42 -13.95 -2.41
N ASN A 67 0.50 -13.80 -3.38
CA ASN A 67 1.11 -12.51 -3.67
C ASN A 67 0.10 -11.45 -4.15
N ILE A 68 0.52 -10.19 -4.14
CA ILE A 68 -0.28 -9.02 -4.52
C ILE A 68 0.33 -8.24 -5.68
N ARG A 69 1.15 -8.89 -6.53
CA ARG A 69 1.83 -8.23 -7.66
C ARG A 69 0.84 -7.60 -8.63
N ASP A 70 -0.25 -8.31 -8.96
CA ASP A 70 -1.30 -7.78 -9.84
C ASP A 70 -2.01 -6.56 -9.25
N TRP A 71 -2.20 -6.53 -7.92
CA TRP A 71 -2.76 -5.38 -7.22
C TRP A 71 -1.84 -4.16 -7.35
N ILE A 72 -0.55 -4.34 -7.09
CA ILE A 72 0.47 -3.30 -7.22
C ILE A 72 0.57 -2.81 -8.67
N ALA A 73 0.54 -3.72 -9.65
CA ALA A 73 0.56 -3.39 -11.07
C ALA A 73 -0.65 -2.52 -11.46
N ARG A 74 -1.85 -2.84 -10.95
CA ARG A 74 -3.06 -2.03 -11.17
C ARG A 74 -2.96 -0.64 -10.54
N LEU A 75 -2.44 -0.53 -9.32
CA LEU A 75 -2.18 0.76 -8.68
C LEU A 75 -1.19 1.61 -9.48
N ASN A 76 -0.10 1.00 -9.95
CA ASN A 76 0.88 1.69 -10.78
C ASN A 76 0.30 2.11 -12.13
N ASN A 77 -0.53 1.29 -12.76
CA ASN A 77 -1.23 1.67 -13.98
C ASN A 77 -2.20 2.84 -13.75
N ALA A 78 -2.94 2.84 -12.64
CA ALA A 78 -3.79 3.96 -12.27
C ALA A 78 -2.96 5.25 -12.07
N ARG A 79 -1.80 5.16 -11.40
CA ARG A 79 -0.88 6.28 -11.26
C ARG A 79 -0.35 6.76 -12.60
N LEU A 80 0.07 5.87 -13.50
CA LEU A 80 0.57 6.23 -14.83
C LEU A 80 -0.49 6.98 -15.67
N THR A 81 -1.75 6.59 -15.54
CA THR A 81 -2.85 7.11 -16.36
C THR A 81 -3.61 8.28 -15.75
N GLN A 82 -3.43 8.58 -14.46
CA GLN A 82 -4.14 9.66 -13.75
C GLN A 82 -3.18 10.75 -13.24
N PRO A 83 -3.03 11.88 -13.95
CA PRO A 83 -2.17 12.99 -13.53
C PRO A 83 -2.50 13.56 -12.14
N ALA A 84 -3.75 13.45 -11.66
CA ALA A 84 -4.12 13.86 -10.31
C ALA A 84 -3.27 13.17 -9.22
N LEU A 85 -2.82 11.93 -9.46
CA LEU A 85 -1.98 11.17 -8.53
C LEU A 85 -0.50 11.61 -8.53
N HIS A 86 -0.08 12.47 -9.46
CA HIS A 86 1.31 12.99 -9.54
C HIS A 86 1.53 14.26 -8.73
N THR A 87 0.45 14.90 -8.26
CA THR A 87 0.52 16.15 -7.47
C THR A 87 0.56 15.85 -5.97
N TYR A 88 0.98 16.81 -5.14
CA TYR A 88 1.03 16.66 -3.67
C TYR A 88 0.04 17.59 -2.94
N ASP A 89 -0.18 18.79 -3.48
CA ASP A 89 -0.93 19.90 -2.87
C ASP A 89 -2.45 19.85 -3.10
N SER A 90 -2.91 18.94 -3.96
CA SER A 90 -4.34 18.80 -4.32
C SER A 90 -5.15 17.86 -3.41
N LEU A 91 -4.52 17.23 -2.42
CA LEU A 91 -5.17 16.25 -1.54
C LEU A 91 -6.27 16.90 -0.69
N ARG A 92 -7.46 16.30 -0.69
CA ARG A 92 -8.59 16.67 0.17
C ARG A 92 -9.20 15.42 0.80
N PHE A 93 -9.49 15.49 2.09
CA PHE A 93 -10.22 14.45 2.81
C PHE A 93 -11.71 14.78 2.83
N PHE A 94 -12.52 13.73 2.81
CA PHE A 94 -13.97 13.81 2.87
C PHE A 94 -14.47 12.98 4.04
N GLU A 95 -15.62 13.35 4.59
CA GLU A 95 -16.27 12.56 5.63
C GLU A 95 -16.78 11.23 5.08
N SER A 96 -16.74 10.20 5.92
CA SER A 96 -17.34 8.89 5.66
C SER A 96 -18.17 8.49 6.87
N ASP A 97 -19.37 7.96 6.64
CA ASP A 97 -20.24 7.44 7.71
C ASP A 97 -19.72 6.12 8.32
N ASN A 98 -18.60 5.59 7.81
CA ASN A 98 -17.92 4.43 8.34
C ASN A 98 -16.51 4.82 8.82
N GLU A 99 -16.29 4.78 10.14
CA GLU A 99 -15.00 5.13 10.77
C GLU A 99 -13.82 4.26 10.29
N ARG A 100 -14.11 3.09 9.73
CA ARG A 100 -13.08 2.22 9.13
C ARG A 100 -12.75 2.61 7.70
N VAL A 101 -13.37 3.61 7.10
CA VAL A 101 -13.10 4.03 5.72
C VAL A 101 -12.46 5.40 5.71
N LEU A 102 -11.23 5.47 5.17
CA LEU A 102 -10.60 6.74 4.86
C LEU A 102 -10.99 7.16 3.44
N PHE A 103 -11.67 8.29 3.31
CA PHE A 103 -12.13 8.83 2.02
C PHE A 103 -11.42 10.14 1.67
N TYR A 104 -10.83 10.20 0.47
CA TYR A 104 -10.07 11.36 0.01
C TYR A 104 -10.05 11.44 -1.52
N GLY A 105 -9.57 12.57 -2.03
CA GLY A 105 -9.42 12.80 -3.45
C GLY A 105 -8.30 13.75 -3.81
N LYS A 106 -7.91 13.68 -5.07
CA LYS A 106 -6.88 14.53 -5.70
C LYS A 106 -7.39 14.98 -7.06
N ARG A 107 -7.04 16.19 -7.46
CA ARG A 107 -7.50 16.80 -8.72
C ARG A 107 -6.40 17.66 -9.32
N THR A 108 -6.26 17.64 -10.65
CA THR A 108 -5.34 18.56 -11.35
C THR A 108 -5.85 20.00 -11.29
N PRO A 109 -4.97 21.02 -11.35
CA PRO A 109 -5.38 22.42 -11.28
C PRO A 109 -6.38 22.84 -12.38
N ASP A 110 -6.24 22.28 -13.58
CA ASP A 110 -7.15 22.47 -14.73
C ASP A 110 -8.44 21.64 -14.63
N GLY A 111 -8.51 20.73 -13.66
CA GLY A 111 -9.64 19.87 -13.38
C GLY A 111 -9.88 18.72 -14.35
N THR A 112 -8.94 18.45 -15.28
CA THR A 112 -9.06 17.40 -16.31
C THR A 112 -8.91 15.97 -15.77
N SER A 113 -8.22 15.79 -14.65
CA SER A 113 -8.14 14.52 -13.92
C SER A 113 -8.58 14.71 -12.48
N THR A 114 -9.49 13.85 -12.02
CA THR A 114 -9.96 13.79 -10.64
C THR A 114 -9.99 12.32 -10.21
N VAL A 115 -9.39 12.03 -9.07
CA VAL A 115 -9.40 10.69 -8.47
C VAL A 115 -9.99 10.79 -7.08
N LEU A 116 -10.98 9.95 -6.81
CA LEU A 116 -11.56 9.73 -5.49
C LEU A 116 -11.16 8.33 -5.02
N VAL A 117 -10.76 8.21 -3.75
CA VAL A 117 -10.24 6.98 -3.17
C VAL A 117 -10.90 6.76 -1.82
N ALA A 118 -11.55 5.61 -1.66
CA ALA A 118 -12.03 5.11 -0.38
C ALA A 118 -11.23 3.85 -0.03
N VAL A 119 -10.59 3.83 1.14
CA VAL A 119 -9.79 2.69 1.61
C VAL A 119 -10.35 2.21 2.95
N SER A 120 -10.75 0.93 3.03
CA SER A 120 -10.99 0.29 4.32
C SER A 120 -9.67 0.18 5.09
N LEU A 121 -9.69 0.63 6.35
CA LEU A 121 -8.61 0.57 7.32
C LEU A 121 -8.63 -0.76 8.11
N ASP A 122 -9.60 -1.63 7.85
CA ASP A 122 -9.71 -2.96 8.41
C ASP A 122 -9.20 -4.01 7.39
N PRO A 123 -8.08 -4.69 7.66
CA PRO A 123 -7.51 -5.64 6.72
C PRO A 123 -8.20 -7.01 6.72
N TYR A 124 -9.17 -7.24 7.61
CA TYR A 124 -9.85 -8.52 7.82
C TYR A 124 -11.32 -8.49 7.37
N ALA A 125 -11.99 -7.36 7.57
CA ALA A 125 -13.37 -7.13 7.15
C ALA A 125 -13.44 -5.94 6.16
N PRO A 126 -13.29 -6.21 4.86
CA PRO A 126 -13.37 -5.18 3.81
C PRO A 126 -14.80 -4.67 3.59
#